data_AF-A0A9Q1AD75-F1
#
_entry.id   AF-A0A9Q1AD75-F1
#
_cell.length_a   1.000
_cell.length_b   1.000
_cell.length_c   1.000
_cell.angle_alpha   90.00
_cell.angle_beta   90.00
_cell.angle_gamma   90.00
#
_symmetry.space_group_name_H-M   'P 1'
#
loop_
_entity.id
_entity.type
_entity.pdbx_description
1 polymer ?
#
loop_
_entity_poly.entity_id
_entity_poly.type
_entity_poly.pdbx_seq_one_letter_code
_entity_poly.pdbx_strand_id
1 'polypeptide(L)' 'MKLALPMRESESGFVIATEVEERVRGLMESKEGKLIRERTVGMKIAAKVASSEGGSSRVALSKLVESWKDR' A
#
# COMPACT_ATOMS: atom_id res chain seq x y z
N MET A 1 5.28 -5.80 -1.96
CA MET A 1 4.28 -5.92 -0.87
C MET A 1 2.95 -6.38 -1.44
N LYS A 2 2.40 -7.50 -0.96
CA LYS A 2 1.15 -8.09 -1.46
C LYS A 2 -0.05 -7.52 -0.67
N LEU A 3 -0.40 -6.25 -0.93
CA LEU A 3 -1.47 -5.52 -0.23
C LEU A 3 -2.76 -5.38 -1.06
N ALA A 4 -2.81 -5.97 -2.24
CA ALA A 4 -3.96 -5.85 -3.14
C ALA A 4 -4.41 -7.22 -3.63
N LEU A 5 -5.69 -7.32 -3.97
CA LEU A 5 -6.23 -8.41 -4.78
C LEU A 5 -6.21 -7.97 -6.25
N PRO A 6 -5.65 -8.79 -7.15
CA PRO A 6 -5.65 -8.46 -8.57
C PRO A 6 -7.07 -8.55 -9.14
N MET A 7 -7.37 -7.68 -10.10
CA MET A 7 -8.57 -7.74 -10.92
C MET A 7 -8.27 -8.44 -12.24
N ARG A 8 -9.24 -9.15 -12.80
CA ARG A 8 -9.17 -9.74 -14.14
C ARG A 8 -9.86 -8.85 -15.16
N GLU A 9 -9.14 -8.48 -16.21
CA GLU A 9 -9.72 -7.77 -17.34
C GLU A 9 -10.40 -8.74 -18.30
N SER A 10 -11.43 -8.26 -19.00
CA SER A 10 -12.03 -8.95 -20.14
C SER A 10 -11.21 -8.74 -21.41
N GLU A 11 -11.58 -9.41 -22.50
CA GLU A 11 -10.94 -9.25 -23.82
C GLU A 11 -10.96 -7.80 -24.34
N SER A 12 -11.91 -6.98 -23.87
CA SER A 12 -12.00 -5.56 -24.21
C SER A 12 -11.02 -4.67 -23.44
N GLY A 13 -10.24 -5.23 -22.51
CA GLY A 13 -9.36 -4.49 -21.59
C GLY A 13 -10.09 -3.83 -20.42
N PHE A 14 -11.41 -4.02 -20.31
CA PHE A 14 -12.21 -3.52 -19.19
C PHE A 14 -12.52 -4.61 -18.18
N VAL A 15 -12.63 -4.23 -16.91
CA VAL A 15 -13.12 -5.10 -15.84
C VAL A 15 -14.64 -5.08 -15.82
N ILE A 16 -15.26 -6.26 -15.88
CA ILE A 16 -16.72 -6.40 -15.88
C ILE A 16 -17.29 -6.33 -14.45
N ALA A 17 -18.58 -6.01 -14.34
CA ALA A 17 -19.24 -5.82 -13.05
C ALA A 17 -19.15 -7.05 -12.12
N THR A 18 -19.27 -8.26 -12.67
CA THR A 18 -19.20 -9.51 -11.90
C THR A 18 -17.82 -9.72 -11.27
N GLU A 19 -16.74 -9.41 -12.00
CA GLU A 19 -15.38 -9.46 -11.45
C GLU A 19 -15.21 -8.45 -10.31
N VAL A 20 -15.72 -7.22 -10.47
CA VAL A 20 -15.65 -6.19 -9.41
C VAL A 20 -16.38 -6.67 -8.17
N GLU A 21 -17.58 -7.23 -8.32
CA GLU A 21 -18.37 -7.76 -7.21
C GLU A 21 -17.60 -8.88 -6.47
N GLU A 22 -17.04 -9.85 -7.20
CA GLU A 22 -16.23 -10.94 -6.64
C GLU A 22 -15.03 -10.40 -5.85
N ARG A 23 -14.31 -9.39 -6.37
CA ARG A 23 -13.14 -8.83 -5.69
C ARG A 23 -13.49 -7.96 -4.50
N VAL A 24 -14.56 -7.19 -4.57
CA VAL A 24 -15.05 -6.44 -3.41
C VAL A 24 -15.43 -7.40 -2.30
N ARG A 25 -16.22 -8.44 -2.60
CA ARG A 25 -16.59 -9.46 -1.61
C ARG A 25 -15.36 -10.21 -1.08
N GLY A 26 -14.45 -10.59 -1.97
CA GLY A 26 -13.18 -11.20 -1.60
C GLY A 26 -12.34 -10.33 -0.65
N LEU A 27 -12.27 -9.03 -0.88
CA LEU A 27 -11.53 -8.11 -0.01
C LEU A 27 -12.21 -7.90 1.34
N MET A 28 -13.54 -7.83 1.37
CA MET A 28 -14.31 -7.45 2.54
C MET A 28 -14.64 -8.63 3.46
N GLU A 29 -14.90 -9.81 2.89
CA GLU A 29 -15.51 -10.94 3.61
C GLU A 29 -14.61 -12.17 3.68
N SER A 30 -13.59 -12.29 2.82
CA SER A 30 -12.75 -13.50 2.79
C SER A 30 -11.62 -13.48 3.83
N LYS A 31 -11.10 -14.68 4.14
CA LYS A 31 -9.88 -14.84 4.97
C LYS A 31 -8.66 -14.15 4.34
N GLU A 32 -8.56 -14.20 3.02
CA GLU A 32 -7.47 -13.54 2.29
C GLU A 32 -7.56 -12.02 2.42
N GLY A 33 -8.77 -11.46 2.27
CA GLY A 33 -9.05 -10.03 2.48
C GLY A 33 -8.67 -9.56 3.89
N LYS A 34 -8.98 -10.35 4.92
CA LYS A 34 -8.56 -10.07 6.30
C LYS A 34 -7.03 -10.02 6.45
N LEU A 35 -6.31 -10.99 5.89
CA LEU A 35 -4.83 -11.00 5.92
C LEU A 35 -4.23 -9.79 5.20
N ILE A 36 -4.83 -9.38 4.08
CA ILE A 36 -4.44 -8.16 3.35
C ILE A 36 -4.65 -6.93 4.23
N ARG A 37 -5.80 -6.83 4.91
CA ARG A 37 -6.10 -5.73 5.82
C ARG A 37 -5.11 -5.65 6.98
N GLU A 38 -4.78 -6.78 7.61
CA GLU A 38 -3.80 -6.84 8.71
C GLU A 38 -2.41 -6.34 8.27
N ARG A 39 -1.92 -6.83 7.12
CA ARG A 39 -0.65 -6.35 6.53
C ARG A 39 -0.69 -4.87 6.21
N THR A 40 -1.82 -4.38 5.68
CA THR A 40 -2.01 -2.97 5.33
C THR A 40 -2.00 -2.08 6.57
N VAL A 41 -2.62 -2.53 7.67
CA VAL A 41 -2.58 -1.81 8.96
C VAL A 41 -1.15 -1.75 9.51
N GLY A 42 -0.42 -2.87 9.48
CA GLY A 42 1.00 -2.88 9.87
C GLY A 42 1.82 -1.88 9.06
N MET A 43 1.60 -1.84 7.74
CA MET A 43 2.28 -0.88 6.86
C MET A 43 1.88 0.57 7.14
N LYS A 44 0.59 0.84 7.41
CA LYS A 44 0.11 2.16 7.80
C LYS A 44 0.84 2.68 9.04
N ILE A 45 1.02 1.82 10.04
CA ILE A 45 1.74 2.17 11.28
C ILE A 45 3.21 2.44 10.96
N ALA A 46 3.87 1.55 10.22
CA ALA A 46 5.26 1.71 9.82
C ALA A 46 5.50 3.02 9.02
N ALA A 47 4.62 3.34 8.08
CA ALA A 47 4.67 4.57 7.30
C ALA A 47 4.51 5.82 8.19
N LYS A 48 3.61 5.76 9.18
CA LYS A 48 3.43 6.85 10.15
C LYS A 48 4.69 7.07 10.99
N VAL A 49 5.33 5.99 11.47
CA VAL A 49 6.58 6.06 12.25
C VAL A 49 7.76 6.54 11.39
N ALA A 50 7.87 6.07 10.15
CA ALA A 50 8.93 6.52 9.25
C ALA A 50 8.82 8.03 8.93
N SER A 51 7.59 8.56 8.91
CA SER A 51 7.30 9.96 8.55
C SER A 51 7.13 10.89 9.76
N SER A 52 7.15 10.40 10.99
CA SER A 52 7.06 11.24 12.19
C SER A 52 8.36 11.99 12.46
N GLU A 53 8.34 12.97 13.36
CA GLU A 53 9.57 13.65 13.78
C GLU A 53 10.63 12.66 14.27
N GLY A 54 11.89 12.83 13.84
CA GLY A 54 12.96 11.85 14.05
C GLY A 54 12.80 10.50 13.32
N GLY A 55 11.73 10.32 12.53
CA GLY A 55 11.44 9.12 11.76
C GLY A 55 12.42 8.92 10.60
N SER A 56 12.60 7.67 10.19
CA SER A 56 13.64 7.28 9.22
C SER A 56 13.55 7.99 7.88
N SER A 57 12.35 8.24 7.35
CA SER A 57 12.14 8.95 6.09
C SER A 57 12.59 10.41 6.19
N ARG A 58 12.20 11.09 7.27
CA ARG A 58 12.60 12.50 7.52
C ARG A 58 14.10 12.61 7.78
N VAL A 59 14.68 11.71 8.56
CA VAL A 59 16.13 11.68 8.82
C VAL A 59 16.91 11.46 7.52
N ALA A 60 16.49 10.53 6.68
CA ALA A 60 17.14 10.28 5.39
C ALA A 60 17.04 11.51 4.47
N LEU A 61 15.87 12.15 4.42
CA LEU A 61 15.66 13.38 3.65
C LEU A 61 16.54 14.53 4.16
N SER A 62 16.62 14.74 5.48
CA SER A 62 17.49 15.77 6.06
C SER A 62 18.95 15.53 5.69
N LYS A 63 19.44 14.30 5.79
CA LYS A 63 20.81 13.95 5.38
C LYS A 63 21.07 14.25 3.89
N LEU A 64 20.11 13.95 3.02
CA LEU A 64 20.19 14.28 1.60
C LEU A 64 20.30 15.79 1.38
N VAL A 65 19.45 16.58 2.03
CA VAL A 65 19.47 18.04 1.90
C VAL A 65 20.77 18.64 2.44
N GLU A 66 21.29 18.16 3.57
CA GLU A 66 22.58 18.64 4.08
C GLU A 66 23.73 18.34 3.12
N SER A 67 23.75 17.17 2.49
CA SER A 67 24.79 16.82 1.50
C SER A 67 24.82 17.72 0.27
N TRP A 68 23.76 18.50 0.02
CA TRP A 68 23.73 19.48 -1.07
C TRP A 68 24.36 20.81 -0.68
N LYS A 69 24.50 21.11 0.62
CA LYS A 69 25.14 22.34 1.09
C LYS A 69 26.66 22.25 1.13
N ASP A 70 27.20 21.03 1.15
CA ASP A 70 28.63 20.74 1.08
C ASP A 70 29.16 20.74 -0.38
N ARG A 71 28.35 21.21 -1.33
CA ARG A 71 28.72 21.49 -2.74
C ARG A 71 28.67 22.99 -3.01
#